data_AF-A0A430EMS1-F1
#
_entry.id   AF-A0A430EMS1-F1
#
_cell.length_a   1.000
_cell.length_b   1.000
_cell.length_c   1.000
_cell.angle_alpha   90.00
_cell.angle_beta   90.00
_cell.angle_gamma   90.00
#
_symmetry.space_group_name_H-M   'P 1'
#
loop_
_entity.id
_entity.type
_entity.pdbx_description
1 polymer ?
#
loop_
_entity_poly.entity_id
_entity_poly.type
_entity_poly.pdbx_seq_one_letter_code
_entity_poly.pdbx_strand_id
1 'polypeptide(L)'
;MADSNDVNQRGASAGGNLVGRDDNSVNVWLPGDSQVSMLVKQLDREIHADEIREQWIDSLQFFEEQYVPDGVKGLEAKLARCGRPDKVGLALRHKELFVKFLNRYSLYGAAQELLALCLHRIHAEFETHVHPACGSRDGAEIDQIVSEKVVQAVVTEYGLGTFALNHGLVLGMTYWLADRCYVRWHAA
;
A
#
# COMPACT_ATOMS: atom_id res chain seq x y z
N MET A 1 9.73 35.06 62.98
CA MET A 1 8.40 34.80 62.36
C MET A 1 8.67 33.81 61.24
N ALA A 2 8.25 32.56 61.41
CA ALA A 2 8.42 31.51 60.40
C ALA A 2 7.04 31.25 59.79
N ASP A 3 6.88 31.58 58.51
CA ASP A 3 5.67 31.29 57.75
C ASP A 3 5.58 29.79 57.49
N SER A 4 4.61 29.14 58.11
CA SER A 4 4.25 27.76 57.83
C SER A 4 3.31 27.74 56.62
N ASN A 5 3.87 27.50 55.43
CA ASN A 5 3.06 27.22 54.23
C ASN A 5 2.63 25.75 54.24
N ASP A 6 1.57 25.45 54.99
CA ASP A 6 0.96 24.12 55.02
C ASP A 6 -0.12 24.04 53.92
N VAL A 7 0.17 23.30 52.85
CA VAL A 7 -0.74 23.14 51.70
C VAL A 7 -1.40 21.78 51.78
N ASN A 8 -2.68 21.77 52.15
CA ASN A 8 -3.48 20.55 52.29
C ASN A 8 -4.31 20.29 51.02
N GLN A 9 -4.02 19.19 50.32
CA GLN A 9 -4.70 18.78 49.08
C GLN A 9 -5.76 17.67 49.28
N ARG A 10 -6.18 17.41 50.52
CA ARG A 10 -7.17 16.35 50.80
C ARG A 10 -8.51 16.64 50.13
N GLY A 11 -8.98 15.71 49.30
CA GLY A 11 -10.25 15.79 48.58
C GLY A 11 -10.13 16.11 47.09
N ALA A 12 -8.92 16.27 46.55
CA ALA A 12 -8.73 16.46 45.12
C ALA A 12 -9.06 15.19 44.34
N SER A 13 -9.96 15.28 43.36
CA SER A 13 -10.26 14.22 42.40
C SER A 13 -10.30 14.80 40.99
N ALA A 14 -9.66 14.14 40.04
CA ALA A 14 -9.70 14.49 38.64
C ALA A 14 -9.84 13.21 37.81
N GLY A 15 -10.50 13.32 36.65
CA GLY A 15 -10.58 12.24 35.66
C GLY A 15 -9.28 12.03 34.86
N GLY A 16 -8.17 12.61 35.32
CA GLY A 16 -6.83 12.60 34.72
C GLY A 16 -5.76 12.93 35.78
N ASN A 17 -4.54 13.28 35.38
CA ASN A 17 -3.43 13.46 36.32
C ASN A 17 -3.62 14.67 37.26
N LEU A 18 -3.43 14.44 38.56
CA LEU A 18 -3.34 15.46 39.60
C LEU A 18 -1.86 15.63 39.98
N VAL A 19 -1.24 16.74 39.57
CA VAL A 19 0.20 16.97 39.75
C VAL A 19 0.42 18.29 40.48
N GLY A 20 1.24 18.26 41.54
CA GLY A 20 1.43 19.40 42.44
C GLY A 20 2.54 20.37 42.08
N ARG A 21 3.43 20.06 41.11
CA ARG A 21 4.55 20.96 40.74
C ARG A 21 4.73 21.12 39.24
N ASP A 22 5.36 20.17 38.55
CA ASP A 22 5.45 20.14 37.08
C ASP A 22 5.12 18.73 36.59
N ASP A 23 4.27 18.60 35.57
CA ASP A 23 4.02 17.36 34.85
C ASP A 23 4.82 17.38 33.54
N ASN A 24 5.93 16.63 33.47
CA ASN A 24 6.73 16.45 32.27
C ASN A 24 6.24 15.27 31.40
N SER A 25 4.99 14.83 31.56
CA SER A 25 4.42 13.83 30.69
C SER A 25 4.37 14.36 29.25
N VAL A 26 5.19 13.73 28.40
CA VAL A 26 5.05 13.89 26.95
C VAL A 26 3.86 13.03 26.57
N ASN A 27 2.73 13.69 26.31
CA ASN A 27 1.57 13.04 25.73
C ASN A 27 1.94 12.70 24.27
N VAL A 28 2.59 11.56 24.07
CA VAL A 28 2.82 11.02 22.73
C VAL A 28 1.45 10.64 22.21
N TRP A 29 0.86 11.51 21.40
CA TRP A 29 -0.32 11.18 20.62
C TRP A 29 0.11 10.09 19.65
N LEU A 30 -0.04 8.83 20.07
CA LEU A 30 0.06 7.70 19.17
C LEU A 30 -1.05 7.94 18.14
N PRO A 31 -0.72 8.15 16.85
CA PRO A 31 -1.76 8.22 15.85
C PRO A 31 -2.62 6.97 16.00
N GLY A 32 -3.94 7.16 16.05
CA GLY A 32 -4.87 6.03 16.03
C GLY A 32 -4.46 5.06 14.92
N ASP A 33 -4.69 3.76 15.14
CA ASP A 33 -4.35 2.72 14.16
C ASP A 33 -4.80 3.16 12.76
N SER A 34 -3.86 3.19 11.80
CA SER A 34 -4.18 3.50 10.42
C SER A 34 -5.17 2.46 9.89
N GLN A 35 -5.95 2.80 8.87
CA GLN A 35 -6.83 1.84 8.21
C GLN A 35 -6.07 0.56 7.82
N VAL A 36 -4.85 0.72 7.32
CA VAL A 36 -3.94 -0.39 6.98
C VAL A 36 -3.59 -1.23 8.20
N SER A 37 -3.21 -0.62 9.34
CA SER A 37 -2.83 -1.39 10.52
C SER A 37 -4.01 -2.17 11.11
N MET A 38 -5.22 -1.61 11.06
CA MET A 38 -6.45 -2.31 11.45
C MET A 38 -6.72 -3.52 10.54
N LEU A 39 -6.59 -3.34 9.23
CA LEU A 39 -6.82 -4.42 8.26
C LEU A 39 -5.77 -5.53 8.37
N VAL A 40 -4.50 -5.20 8.64
CA VAL A 40 -3.46 -6.20 8.89
C VAL A 40 -3.75 -7.01 10.16
N LYS A 41 -4.17 -6.35 11.24
CA LYS A 41 -4.60 -7.06 12.46
C LYS A 41 -5.83 -7.94 12.21
N GLN A 42 -6.74 -7.50 11.35
CA GLN A 42 -7.89 -8.30 10.96
C GLN A 42 -7.47 -9.51 10.13
N LEU A 43 -6.58 -9.33 9.16
CA LEU A 43 -6.03 -10.42 8.35
C LEU A 43 -5.34 -11.46 9.21
N ASP A 44 -4.57 -11.04 10.22
CA ASP A 44 -3.97 -11.98 11.19
C ASP A 44 -5.05 -12.85 11.84
N ARG A 45 -6.17 -12.26 12.29
CA ARG A 45 -7.27 -13.03 12.87
C ARG A 45 -7.92 -13.97 11.86
N GLU A 46 -8.21 -13.51 10.65
CA GLU A 46 -8.83 -14.31 9.59
C GLU A 46 -7.96 -15.54 9.25
N ILE A 47 -6.63 -15.38 9.20
CA ILE A 47 -5.68 -16.48 8.96
C ILE A 47 -5.63 -17.47 10.12
N HIS A 48 -5.59 -16.98 11.37
CA HIS A 48 -5.53 -17.87 12.55
C HIS A 48 -6.83 -18.64 12.78
N ALA A 49 -7.97 -18.06 12.40
CA ALA A 49 -9.29 -18.67 12.54
C ALA A 49 -9.73 -19.50 11.31
N ASP A 50 -8.94 -19.50 10.23
CA ASP A 50 -9.28 -20.08 8.92
C ASP A 50 -10.62 -19.57 8.38
N GLU A 51 -10.91 -18.29 8.62
CA GLU A 51 -12.14 -17.62 8.18
C GLU A 51 -12.00 -17.21 6.71
N ILE A 52 -12.41 -18.12 5.82
CA ILE A 52 -12.36 -17.92 4.37
C ILE A 52 -13.66 -17.23 3.89
N ARG A 53 -13.51 -16.26 2.99
CA ARG A 53 -14.60 -15.66 2.21
C ARG A 53 -14.58 -16.22 0.78
N GLU A 54 -15.74 -16.70 0.33
CA GLU A 54 -15.91 -17.24 -1.04
C GLU A 54 -16.09 -16.13 -2.10
N GLN A 55 -16.47 -14.92 -1.68
CA GLN A 55 -16.79 -13.81 -2.59
C GLN A 55 -15.73 -12.73 -2.59
N TRP A 56 -15.50 -12.15 -3.76
CA TRP A 56 -14.64 -10.99 -3.95
C TRP A 56 -15.35 -9.72 -3.50
N ILE A 57 -14.61 -8.76 -2.94
CA ILE A 57 -15.11 -7.42 -2.66
C ILE A 57 -15.15 -6.60 -3.96
N ASP A 58 -16.16 -5.73 -4.08
CA ASP A 58 -16.39 -4.87 -5.25
C ASP A 58 -15.16 -4.03 -5.62
N SER A 59 -14.39 -3.57 -4.63
CA SER A 59 -13.20 -2.73 -4.85
C SER A 59 -12.07 -3.46 -5.58
N LEU A 60 -11.95 -4.76 -5.40
CA LEU A 60 -10.96 -5.58 -6.11
C LEU A 60 -11.49 -5.98 -7.49
N GLN A 61 -12.80 -6.21 -7.59
CA GLN A 61 -13.50 -6.49 -8.86
C GLN A 61 -13.35 -5.34 -9.86
N PHE A 62 -13.26 -4.09 -9.39
CA PHE A 62 -12.95 -2.94 -10.25
C PHE A 62 -11.71 -3.14 -11.13
N PHE A 63 -10.68 -3.85 -10.63
CA PHE A 63 -9.46 -4.11 -11.38
C PHE A 63 -9.47 -5.42 -12.17
N GLU A 64 -10.55 -6.20 -12.11
CA GLU A 64 -10.69 -7.42 -12.93
C GLU A 64 -11.10 -7.12 -14.37
N GLU A 65 -11.84 -6.03 -14.57
CA GLU A 65 -12.27 -5.61 -15.91
C GLU A 65 -11.06 -5.20 -16.77
N GLN A 66 -11.02 -5.63 -18.03
CA GLN A 66 -9.99 -5.15 -18.96
C GLN A 66 -10.43 -3.82 -19.58
N TYR A 67 -9.64 -2.78 -19.34
CA TYR A 67 -9.86 -1.46 -19.93
C TYR A 67 -8.86 -1.22 -21.07
N VAL A 68 -9.23 -1.37 -22.35
CA VAL A 68 -8.28 -1.18 -23.48
C VAL A 68 -8.60 0.09 -24.27
N PRO A 69 -8.16 1.28 -23.81
CA PRO A 69 -8.44 2.55 -24.45
C PRO A 69 -7.51 2.86 -25.64
N ASP A 70 -6.31 2.27 -25.68
CA ASP A 70 -5.17 2.68 -26.53
C ASP A 70 -4.83 1.65 -27.62
N GLY A 71 -5.56 0.53 -27.70
CA GLY A 71 -5.35 -0.55 -28.67
C GLY A 71 -4.09 -1.41 -28.42
N VAL A 72 -3.24 -1.08 -27.44
CA VAL A 72 -2.05 -1.86 -27.08
C VAL A 72 -2.38 -2.79 -25.93
N LYS A 73 -2.68 -4.05 -26.28
CA LYS A 73 -3.06 -5.07 -25.30
C LYS A 73 -1.84 -5.81 -24.75
N GLY A 74 -1.83 -5.98 -23.44
CA GLY A 74 -0.87 -6.82 -22.74
C GLY A 74 0.44 -6.13 -22.38
N LEU A 75 1.04 -6.60 -21.29
CA LEU A 75 2.28 -6.07 -20.73
C LEU A 75 3.44 -6.08 -21.72
N GLU A 76 3.59 -7.16 -22.49
CA GLU A 76 4.71 -7.38 -23.41
C GLU A 76 4.71 -6.33 -24.53
N ALA A 77 3.56 -6.11 -25.16
CA ALA A 77 3.39 -5.13 -26.23
C ALA A 77 3.67 -3.70 -25.72
N LYS A 78 3.27 -3.39 -24.49
CA LYS A 78 3.54 -2.10 -23.85
C LYS A 78 5.03 -1.89 -23.61
N LEU A 79 5.70 -2.87 -23.00
CA LEU A 79 7.15 -2.78 -22.74
C LEU A 79 7.95 -2.67 -24.04
N ALA A 80 7.58 -3.44 -25.07
CA ALA A 80 8.20 -3.36 -26.39
C ALA A 80 8.02 -1.98 -27.03
N ARG A 81 6.81 -1.40 -26.98
CA ARG A 81 6.53 -0.05 -27.49
C ARG A 81 7.32 1.05 -26.75
N CYS A 82 7.70 0.80 -25.51
CA CYS A 82 8.51 1.72 -24.71
C CYS A 82 10.02 1.48 -24.84
N GLY A 83 10.45 0.65 -25.80
CA GLY A 83 11.87 0.35 -26.02
C GLY A 83 12.49 -0.53 -24.93
N ARG A 84 11.69 -1.33 -24.21
CA ARG A 84 12.13 -2.19 -23.09
C ARG A 84 11.86 -3.68 -23.28
N PRO A 85 12.14 -4.27 -24.45
CA PRO A 85 11.89 -5.70 -24.68
C PRO A 85 12.72 -6.59 -23.73
N ASP A 86 13.88 -6.12 -23.27
CA ASP A 86 14.77 -6.81 -22.31
C ASP A 86 14.11 -7.03 -20.93
N LYS A 87 13.20 -6.14 -20.52
CA LYS A 87 12.52 -6.21 -19.22
C LYS A 87 11.36 -7.19 -19.19
N VAL A 88 10.88 -7.65 -20.35
CA VAL A 88 9.66 -8.48 -20.47
C VAL A 88 9.76 -9.75 -19.62
N GLY A 89 10.89 -10.48 -19.71
CA GLY A 89 11.05 -11.74 -18.97
C GLY A 89 10.99 -11.55 -17.45
N LEU A 90 11.61 -10.50 -16.93
CA LEU A 90 11.56 -10.17 -15.51
C LEU A 90 10.17 -9.69 -15.08
N ALA A 91 9.53 -8.86 -15.90
CA ALA A 91 8.20 -8.32 -15.64
C ALA A 91 7.13 -9.42 -15.54
N LEU A 92 7.19 -10.42 -16.43
CA LEU A 92 6.29 -11.58 -16.38
C LEU A 92 6.46 -12.42 -15.12
N ARG A 93 7.71 -12.64 -14.67
CA ARG A 93 7.99 -13.38 -13.42
C ARG A 93 7.42 -12.66 -12.19
N HIS A 94 7.58 -11.35 -12.13
CA HIS A 94 7.00 -10.55 -11.05
C HIS A 94 5.47 -10.55 -11.11
N LYS A 95 4.89 -10.43 -12.32
CA LYS A 95 3.43 -10.55 -12.50
C LYS A 95 2.92 -11.91 -11.99
N GLU A 96 3.58 -13.01 -12.34
CA GLU A 96 3.20 -14.34 -11.89
C GLU A 96 3.32 -14.49 -10.36
N LEU A 97 4.38 -13.94 -9.75
CA LEU A 97 4.53 -13.89 -8.30
C LEU A 97 3.33 -13.21 -7.64
N PHE A 98 2.90 -12.07 -8.19
CA PHE A 98 1.72 -11.38 -7.68
C PHE A 98 0.43 -12.18 -7.90
N VAL A 99 0.23 -12.81 -9.06
CA VAL A 99 -0.98 -13.64 -9.29
C VAL A 99 -1.07 -14.77 -8.27
N LYS A 100 0.06 -15.42 -7.93
CA LYS A 100 0.08 -16.46 -6.89
C LYS A 100 -0.24 -15.90 -5.51
N PHE A 101 0.25 -14.71 -5.20
CA PHE A 101 -0.08 -14.01 -3.96
C PHE A 101 -1.58 -13.66 -3.91
N LEU A 102 -2.10 -13.04 -4.96
CA LEU A 102 -3.51 -12.70 -5.11
C LEU A 102 -4.41 -13.91 -4.90
N ASN A 103 -4.15 -15.03 -5.58
CA ASN A 103 -4.96 -16.24 -5.43
C ASN A 103 -4.96 -16.84 -4.01
N ARG A 104 -3.85 -16.69 -3.27
CA ARG A 104 -3.76 -17.15 -1.88
C ARG A 104 -4.57 -16.24 -0.96
N TYR A 105 -4.39 -14.93 -1.13
CA TYR A 105 -4.94 -13.93 -0.22
C TYR A 105 -6.36 -13.50 -0.58
N SER A 106 -6.86 -13.80 -1.79
CA SER A 106 -8.24 -13.53 -2.19
C SER A 106 -9.26 -14.33 -1.38
N LEU A 107 -8.84 -15.32 -0.59
CA LEU A 107 -9.69 -16.06 0.33
C LEU A 107 -9.97 -15.30 1.63
N TYR A 108 -9.21 -14.25 1.95
CA TYR A 108 -9.37 -13.46 3.17
C TYR A 108 -9.81 -12.07 2.80
N GLY A 109 -10.98 -11.62 3.21
CA GLY A 109 -11.44 -10.35 2.66
C GLY A 109 -10.75 -9.13 3.28
N ALA A 110 -10.13 -9.22 4.47
CA ALA A 110 -9.22 -8.16 4.93
C ALA A 110 -8.01 -8.04 3.99
N ALA A 111 -7.52 -9.15 3.45
CA ALA A 111 -6.45 -9.13 2.45
C ALA A 111 -6.96 -8.62 1.09
N GLN A 112 -8.19 -8.96 0.68
CA GLN A 112 -8.78 -8.38 -0.52
C GLN A 112 -8.87 -6.85 -0.43
N GLU A 113 -9.27 -6.32 0.73
CA GLU A 113 -9.33 -4.86 0.98
C GLU A 113 -7.94 -4.23 0.93
N LEU A 114 -6.95 -4.84 1.59
CA LEU A 114 -5.55 -4.40 1.52
C LEU A 114 -5.02 -4.41 0.08
N LEU A 115 -5.31 -5.47 -0.68
CA LEU A 115 -4.92 -5.60 -2.08
C LEU A 115 -5.55 -4.49 -2.93
N ALA A 116 -6.84 -4.22 -2.76
CA ALA A 116 -7.53 -3.16 -3.50
C ALA A 116 -6.93 -1.78 -3.19
N LEU A 117 -6.67 -1.47 -1.92
CA LEU A 117 -6.03 -0.21 -1.50
C LEU A 117 -4.63 -0.07 -2.13
N CYS A 118 -3.83 -1.14 -2.09
CA CYS A 118 -2.50 -1.15 -2.71
C CYS A 118 -2.57 -0.90 -4.23
N LEU A 119 -3.50 -1.56 -4.93
CA LEU A 119 -3.66 -1.40 -6.38
C LEU A 119 -4.10 0.02 -6.74
N HIS A 120 -5.02 0.62 -5.97
CA HIS A 120 -5.40 2.03 -6.14
C HIS A 120 -4.23 2.97 -5.90
N ARG A 121 -3.42 2.72 -4.86
CA ARG A 121 -2.23 3.52 -4.57
C ARG A 121 -1.22 3.44 -5.71
N ILE A 122 -0.91 2.24 -6.19
CA ILE A 122 -0.02 2.03 -7.34
C ILE A 122 -0.52 2.77 -8.56
N HIS A 123 -1.81 2.63 -8.88
CA HIS A 123 -2.44 3.32 -10.01
C HIS A 123 -2.28 4.84 -9.90
N ALA A 124 -2.59 5.42 -8.75
CA ALA A 124 -2.48 6.86 -8.53
C ALA A 124 -1.03 7.36 -8.66
N GLU A 125 -0.07 6.69 -8.03
CA GLU A 125 1.35 7.07 -8.09
C GLU A 125 1.91 6.91 -9.50
N PHE A 126 1.50 5.86 -10.21
CA PHE A 126 1.93 5.63 -11.58
C PHE A 126 1.43 6.73 -12.51
N GLU A 127 0.13 7.04 -12.48
CA GLU A 127 -0.46 8.08 -13.34
C GLU A 127 0.09 9.48 -13.01
N THR A 128 0.41 9.75 -11.74
CA THR A 128 0.94 11.06 -11.31
C THR A 128 2.41 11.24 -11.66
N HIS A 129 3.23 10.19 -11.52
CA HIS A 129 4.70 10.32 -11.59
C HIS A 129 5.35 9.59 -12.75
N VAL A 130 4.88 8.39 -13.08
CA VAL A 130 5.53 7.53 -14.08
C VAL A 130 5.00 7.86 -15.48
N HIS A 131 3.67 7.90 -15.65
CA HIS A 131 3.06 8.16 -16.95
C HIS A 131 3.54 9.46 -17.63
N PRO A 132 3.65 10.61 -16.93
CA PRO A 132 4.19 11.84 -17.53
C PRO A 132 5.67 11.75 -17.92
N ALA A 133 6.43 10.88 -17.26
CA ALA A 133 7.85 10.68 -17.53
C ALA A 133 8.11 9.77 -18.75
N CYS A 134 7.17 8.87 -19.08
CA CYS A 134 7.31 7.90 -20.15
C CYS A 134 7.56 8.49 -21.55
N GLY A 135 7.23 9.76 -21.79
CA GLY A 135 7.48 10.45 -23.06
C GLY A 135 8.71 11.37 -23.07
N SER A 136 9.33 11.64 -21.91
CA SER A 136 10.34 12.69 -21.76
C SER A 136 11.66 12.21 -21.13
N ARG A 137 11.67 11.04 -20.49
CA ARG A 137 12.81 10.50 -19.75
C ARG A 137 13.31 9.19 -20.30
N ASP A 138 14.55 8.85 -19.95
CA ASP A 138 15.15 7.60 -20.39
C ASP A 138 14.66 6.37 -19.59
N GLY A 139 15.12 5.21 -20.02
CA GLY A 139 14.82 3.92 -19.42
C GLY A 139 15.09 3.86 -17.90
N ALA A 140 16.28 4.29 -17.51
CA ALA A 140 16.80 4.19 -16.16
C ALA A 140 16.14 5.21 -15.22
N GLU A 141 15.89 6.42 -15.70
CA GLU A 141 15.19 7.46 -14.93
C GLU A 141 13.76 7.03 -14.57
N ILE A 142 13.03 6.43 -15.52
CA ILE A 142 11.69 5.90 -15.27
C ILE A 142 11.76 4.73 -14.28
N ASP A 143 12.75 3.83 -14.40
CA ASP A 143 12.94 2.72 -13.43
C ASP A 143 13.18 3.27 -12.02
N GLN A 144 13.94 4.36 -11.89
CA GLN A 144 14.16 5.05 -10.63
C GLN A 144 12.86 5.66 -10.08
N ILE A 145 12.07 6.36 -10.92
CA ILE A 145 10.77 6.92 -10.51
C ILE A 145 9.83 5.80 -10.04
N VAL A 146 9.75 4.68 -10.76
CA VAL A 146 8.94 3.53 -10.36
C VAL A 146 9.41 3.00 -9.01
N SER A 147 10.71 2.81 -8.83
CA SER A 147 11.27 2.31 -7.57
C SER A 147 10.95 3.23 -6.39
N GLU A 148 11.12 4.55 -6.55
CA GLU A 148 10.98 5.51 -5.45
C GLU A 148 9.53 5.90 -5.18
N LYS A 149 8.77 6.22 -6.22
CA LYS A 149 7.42 6.80 -6.10
C LYS A 149 6.33 5.75 -6.00
N VAL A 150 6.52 4.59 -6.64
CA VAL A 150 5.52 3.53 -6.64
C VAL A 150 5.91 2.45 -5.63
N VAL A 151 7.06 1.80 -5.84
CA VAL A 151 7.44 0.61 -5.09
C VAL A 151 7.70 0.94 -3.62
N GLN A 152 8.60 1.89 -3.34
CA GLN A 152 8.96 2.22 -1.97
C GLN A 152 7.79 2.80 -1.18
N ALA A 153 6.94 3.63 -1.82
CA ALA A 153 5.75 4.19 -1.19
C ALA A 153 4.80 3.08 -0.69
N VAL A 154 4.47 2.13 -1.56
CA VAL A 154 3.53 1.04 -1.23
C VAL A 154 4.13 0.07 -0.22
N VAL A 155 5.41 -0.30 -0.35
CA VAL A 155 6.08 -1.17 0.63
C VAL A 155 6.09 -0.54 2.01
N THR A 156 6.37 0.77 2.11
CA THR A 156 6.44 1.47 3.39
C THR A 156 5.06 1.60 4.05
N GLU A 157 4.03 1.83 3.26
CA GLU A 157 2.67 2.08 3.75
C GLU A 157 1.90 0.78 4.07
N TYR A 158 2.05 -0.26 3.24
CA TYR A 158 1.24 -1.48 3.29
C TYR A 158 2.01 -2.74 3.70
N GLY A 159 3.36 -2.73 3.64
CA GLY A 159 4.21 -3.89 3.97
C GLY A 159 4.33 -4.17 5.47
N LEU A 160 3.20 -4.33 6.16
CA LEU A 160 3.11 -4.50 7.61
C LEU A 160 2.66 -5.92 7.97
N GLY A 161 3.26 -6.48 9.03
CA GLY A 161 2.84 -7.75 9.63
C GLY A 161 2.78 -8.91 8.63
N THR A 162 1.68 -9.66 8.66
CA THR A 162 1.47 -10.83 7.78
C THR A 162 1.20 -10.45 6.32
N PHE A 163 0.90 -9.17 6.06
CA PHE A 163 0.79 -8.61 4.71
C PHE A 163 2.16 -8.09 4.24
N ALA A 164 3.18 -8.95 4.29
CA ALA A 164 4.58 -8.61 4.03
C ALA A 164 4.86 -8.36 2.53
N LEU A 165 4.42 -7.22 2.02
CA LEU A 165 4.74 -6.77 0.66
C LEU A 165 6.23 -6.43 0.55
N ASN A 166 6.90 -7.05 -0.42
CA ASN A 166 8.27 -6.72 -0.80
C ASN A 166 8.30 -6.03 -2.18
N HIS A 167 9.45 -5.43 -2.52
CA HIS A 167 9.65 -4.72 -3.77
C HIS A 167 9.25 -5.53 -5.01
N GLY A 168 9.61 -6.82 -5.05
CA GLY A 168 9.31 -7.68 -6.18
C GLY A 168 7.81 -7.96 -6.34
N LEU A 169 7.07 -8.03 -5.22
CA LEU A 169 5.63 -8.22 -5.24
C LEU A 169 4.91 -6.96 -5.71
N VAL A 170 5.32 -5.79 -5.22
CA VAL A 170 4.75 -4.50 -5.67
C VAL A 170 5.05 -4.23 -7.14
N LEU A 171 6.26 -4.55 -7.63
CA LEU A 171 6.54 -4.53 -9.07
C LEU A 171 5.60 -5.46 -9.84
N GLY A 172 5.34 -6.65 -9.29
CA GLY A 172 4.36 -7.60 -9.84
C GLY A 172 2.95 -7.02 -9.94
N MET A 173 2.51 -6.29 -8.91
CA MET A 173 1.23 -5.57 -8.90
C MET A 173 1.17 -4.51 -9.99
N THR A 174 2.23 -3.70 -10.14
CA THR A 174 2.33 -2.69 -11.20
C THR A 174 2.25 -3.31 -12.59
N TYR A 175 2.96 -4.42 -12.83
CA TYR A 175 2.93 -5.13 -14.10
C TYR A 175 1.58 -5.80 -14.37
N TRP A 176 0.91 -6.29 -13.34
CA TRP A 176 -0.44 -6.85 -13.44
C TRP A 176 -1.48 -5.79 -13.81
N LEU A 177 -1.37 -4.58 -13.25
CA LEU A 177 -2.19 -3.43 -13.66
C LEU A 177 -1.90 -2.99 -15.10
N ALA A 178 -0.64 -3.04 -15.51
CA ALA A 178 -0.24 -2.70 -16.88
C ALA A 178 -0.82 -3.69 -17.89
N ASP A 179 -0.84 -4.98 -17.56
CA ASP A 179 -1.41 -6.05 -18.38
C ASP A 179 -2.92 -5.86 -18.60
N ARG A 180 -3.62 -5.34 -17.59
CA ARG A 180 -5.06 -4.99 -17.63
C ARG A 180 -5.35 -3.57 -18.09
N CYS A 181 -4.29 -2.83 -18.42
CA CYS A 181 -4.35 -1.48 -18.94
C CYS A 181 -4.89 -0.38 -18.02
N TYR A 182 -4.86 -0.63 -16.71
CA TYR A 182 -4.97 0.43 -15.71
C TYR A 182 -3.70 1.29 -15.65
N VAL A 183 -2.55 0.72 -16.01
CA VAL A 183 -1.26 1.43 -16.02
C VAL A 183 -0.74 1.57 -17.45
N ARG A 184 -0.40 2.81 -17.85
CA ARG A 184 0.06 3.15 -19.20
C ARG A 184 1.54 3.50 -19.24
N TRP A 185 2.35 2.56 -19.72
CA TRP A 185 3.80 2.72 -19.84
C TRP A 185 4.25 3.60 -21.01
N HIS A 186 3.34 3.98 -21.91
CA HIS A 186 3.65 4.83 -23.07
C HIS A 186 2.82 6.10 -23.04
N ALA A 187 3.42 7.21 -23.51
CA ALA A 187 2.65 8.38 -23.91
C ALA A 187 1.88 8.07 -25.21
N ALA A 188 0.72 8.70 -25.37
CA ALA A 188 -0.11 8.56 -26.58
C ALA A 188 0.65 9.02 -27.84
#